data_AF-A0A9E5GGD5-F1
#
_entry.id   AF-A0A9E5GGD5-F1
#
_cell.length_a   1.000
_cell.length_b   1.000
_cell.length_c   1.000
_cell.angle_alpha   90.00
_cell.angle_beta   90.00
_cell.angle_gamma   90.00
#
_symmetry.space_group_name_H-M   'P 1'
#
loop_
_entity.id
_entity.type
_entity.pdbx_description
1 polymer ?
#
loop_
_entity_poly.entity_id
_entity_poly.type
_entity_poly.pdbx_seq_one_letter_code
_entity_poly.pdbx_strand_id
1 'polypeptide(L)'
;VCASLVYLLMFRTSTGFCMRAVGLNSRASLCSGIAVGNHLIFSALLSGGLAGLGGASEIAGLHHRLIEGISPSYGYLAIVVSLLGKNHPFFIILSALGIATLQVGSMAMQRSSGVPTSIASIIMGLLVVMILARKQLFCCKEA
;
A
#
# COMPACT_ATOMS: atom_id res chain seq x y z
N VAL A 1 -10.65 10.26 5.01
CA VAL A 1 -10.67 10.23 6.49
C VAL A 1 -9.61 9.29 7.07
N CYS A 2 -9.63 8.00 6.75
CA CYS A 2 -8.65 7.03 7.28
C CYS A 2 -7.19 7.42 7.00
N ALA A 3 -6.88 7.92 5.79
CA ALA A 3 -5.53 8.38 5.45
C ALA A 3 -5.07 9.60 6.28
N SER A 4 -5.98 10.52 6.60
CA SER A 4 -5.72 11.67 7.48
C SER A 4 -5.48 11.23 8.93
N LEU A 5 -6.21 10.21 9.38
CA LEU A 5 -6.05 9.62 10.71
C LEU A 5 -4.70 8.90 10.85
N VAL A 6 -4.31 8.14 9.81
CA VAL A 6 -2.99 7.48 9.73
C VAL A 6 -1.87 8.50 9.66
N TYR A 7 -2.04 9.61 8.93
CA TYR A 7 -1.05 10.68 8.89
C TYR A 7 -0.83 11.31 10.28
N LEU A 8 -1.92 11.64 10.99
CA LEU A 8 -1.84 12.17 12.35
C LEU A 8 -1.17 11.18 13.32
N LEU A 9 -1.51 9.90 13.21
CA LEU A 9 -0.92 8.86 14.07
C LEU A 9 0.58 8.69 13.75
N MET A 10 0.98 8.63 12.49
CA MET A 10 2.38 8.45 12.10
C MET A 10 3.29 9.66 12.37
N PHE A 11 2.79 10.88 12.13
CA PHE A 11 3.62 12.10 12.22
C PHE A 11 3.52 12.83 13.55
N ARG A 12 2.42 12.68 14.29
CA ARG A 12 2.19 13.45 15.53
C ARG A 12 2.30 12.63 16.81
N THR A 13 2.30 11.29 16.76
CA THR A 13 2.36 10.46 17.98
C THR A 13 3.72 9.80 18.21
N SER A 14 4.13 9.70 19.48
CA SER A 14 5.33 8.98 19.91
C SER A 14 5.30 7.51 19.50
N THR A 15 4.12 6.89 19.46
CA THR A 15 3.91 5.51 19.02
C THR A 15 4.28 5.33 17.54
N GLY A 16 3.96 6.31 16.69
CA GLY A 16 4.35 6.32 15.28
C GLY A 16 5.87 6.47 15.07
N PHE A 17 6.55 7.22 15.95
CA PHE A 17 8.01 7.28 15.96
C PHE A 17 8.64 5.94 16.35
N CYS A 18 8.17 5.32 17.45
CA CYS A 18 8.64 4.01 17.87
C CYS A 18 8.45 2.94 16.78
N MET A 19 7.31 2.94 16.07
CA MET A 19 7.08 2.01 14.95
C MET A 19 8.08 2.19 13.81
N ARG A 20 8.40 3.43 13.41
CA ARG A 20 9.39 3.70 12.36
C ARG A 20 10.80 3.30 12.80
N ALA A 21 11.14 3.57 14.07
CA ALA A 21 12.43 3.19 14.64
C ALA A 21 12.60 1.65 14.67
N VAL A 22 11.56 0.92 15.09
CA VAL A 22 11.54 -0.56 15.07
C VAL A 22 11.66 -1.11 13.66
N GLY A 23 11.01 -0.48 12.67
CA GLY A 23 11.08 -0.87 11.26
C GLY A 23 12.44 -0.65 10.60
N LEU A 24 13.25 0.29 11.11
CA LEU A 24 14.62 0.52 10.63
C LEU A 24 15.61 -0.47 11.24
N ASN A 25 15.54 -0.68 12.56
CA ASN A 25 16.39 -1.67 13.23
C ASN A 25 15.80 -2.12 14.58
N SER A 26 15.38 -3.38 14.64
CA SER A 26 14.81 -4.00 15.85
C SER A 26 15.84 -4.16 16.97
N ARG A 27 17.11 -4.42 16.65
CA ARG A 27 18.17 -4.56 17.66
C ARG A 27 18.54 -3.22 18.28
N ALA A 28 18.64 -2.16 17.47
CA ALA A 28 18.95 -0.82 17.97
C ALA A 28 17.80 -0.23 18.82
N SER A 29 16.55 -0.53 18.48
CA SER A 29 15.38 -0.08 19.25
C SER A 29 15.27 -0.78 20.61
N LEU A 30 15.65 -2.07 20.71
CA LEU A 30 15.78 -2.76 22.01
C LEU A 30 16.81 -2.09 22.91
N CYS A 31 17.96 -1.68 22.35
CA CYS A 31 19.00 -0.96 23.11
C CYS A 31 18.53 0.44 23.58
N SER A 32 17.57 1.07 22.88
CA SER A 32 16.94 2.34 23.31
C SER A 32 15.79 2.16 24.32
N GLY A 33 15.55 0.94 24.82
CA GLY A 33 14.48 0.69 25.79
C GLY A 33 13.07 0.66 25.19
N ILE A 34 12.94 0.58 23.87
CA ILE A 34 11.64 0.47 23.19
C ILE A 34 11.18 -0.99 23.22
N ALA A 35 9.97 -1.23 23.75
CA ALA A 35 9.36 -2.55 23.78
C ALA A 35 8.89 -2.97 22.37
N VAL A 36 9.82 -3.55 21.60
CA VAL A 36 9.60 -3.97 20.20
C VAL A 36 8.36 -4.86 20.04
N GLY A 37 8.14 -5.82 20.96
CA GLY A 37 7.01 -6.74 20.90
C GLY A 37 5.64 -6.03 20.95
N ASN A 38 5.46 -5.09 21.88
CA ASN A 38 4.19 -4.36 22.03
C ASN A 38 3.92 -3.48 20.81
N HIS A 39 4.94 -2.80 20.27
CA HIS A 39 4.78 -1.98 19.08
C HIS A 39 4.53 -2.80 17.81
N LEU A 40 5.04 -4.03 17.74
CA LEU A 40 4.79 -4.96 16.63
C LEU A 40 3.34 -5.44 16.66
N ILE A 41 2.83 -5.88 17.80
CA ILE A 41 1.42 -6.30 17.95
C ILE A 41 0.47 -5.12 17.68
N PHE A 42 0.78 -3.94 18.21
CA PHE A 42 -0.04 -2.74 18.01
C PHE A 42 -0.07 -2.31 16.54
N SER A 43 1.04 -2.40 15.80
CA SER A 43 1.07 -2.10 14.37
C SER A 43 0.34 -3.14 13.52
N ALA A 44 0.43 -4.42 13.88
CA ALA A 44 -0.32 -5.50 13.24
C ALA A 44 -1.84 -5.33 13.43
N LEU A 45 -2.29 -5.02 14.65
CA LEU A 45 -3.71 -4.74 14.94
C LEU A 45 -4.21 -3.51 14.18
N LEU A 46 -3.42 -2.43 14.15
CA LEU A 46 -3.80 -1.19 13.47
C LEU A 46 -3.94 -1.40 11.96
N SER A 47 -2.96 -2.07 11.33
CA SER A 47 -2.97 -2.34 9.89
C SER A 47 -4.05 -3.36 9.49
N GLY A 48 -4.21 -4.43 10.27
CA GLY A 48 -5.27 -5.41 10.08
C GLY A 48 -6.67 -4.80 10.22
N GLY A 49 -6.89 -3.94 11.22
CA GLY A 49 -8.15 -3.23 11.40
C GLY A 49 -8.49 -2.30 10.22
N LEU A 50 -7.50 -1.57 9.70
CA LEU A 50 -7.68 -0.70 8.53
C LEU A 50 -7.96 -1.51 7.25
N ALA A 51 -7.24 -2.61 7.03
CA ALA A 51 -7.47 -3.50 5.90
C ALA A 51 -8.86 -4.15 5.95
N GLY A 52 -9.28 -4.58 7.14
CA GLY A 52 -10.61 -5.15 7.39
C GLY A 52 -11.74 -4.15 7.12
N LEU A 53 -11.60 -2.90 7.58
CA LEU A 53 -12.58 -1.84 7.28
C LEU A 53 -12.68 -1.55 5.78
N GLY A 54 -11.56 -1.59 5.06
CA GLY A 54 -11.53 -1.46 3.60
C GLY A 54 -12.35 -2.57 2.92
N GLY A 55 -12.03 -3.83 3.21
CA GLY A 55 -12.76 -4.98 2.66
C GLY A 55 -14.23 -5.01 3.05
N ALA A 56 -14.57 -4.69 4.31
CA ALA A 56 -15.94 -4.61 4.77
C ALA A 56 -16.76 -3.55 4.00
N SER A 57 -16.16 -2.40 3.71
CA SER A 57 -16.82 -1.33 2.93
C SER A 57 -17.11 -1.73 1.48
N GLU A 58 -16.23 -2.56 0.89
CA GLU A 58 -16.40 -3.05 -0.47
C GLU A 58 -17.50 -4.12 -0.56
N ILE A 59 -17.52 -5.05 0.39
CA ILE A 59 -18.53 -6.12 0.44
C ILE A 59 -19.92 -5.57 0.75
N ALA A 60 -20.02 -4.69 1.76
CA ALA A 60 -21.29 -4.11 2.19
C ALA A 60 -21.84 -3.08 1.18
N GLY A 61 -20.96 -2.41 0.43
CA GLY A 61 -21.36 -1.36 -0.52
C GLY A 61 -21.69 -1.87 -1.92
N LEU A 62 -20.84 -2.71 -2.50
CA LEU A 62 -20.93 -3.03 -3.94
C LEU A 62 -21.52 -4.41 -4.20
N HIS A 63 -21.01 -5.45 -3.54
CA HIS A 63 -21.32 -6.82 -3.95
C HIS A 63 -22.57 -7.40 -3.27
N HIS A 64 -22.96 -6.90 -2.07
CA HIS A 64 -24.11 -7.37 -1.26
C HIS A 64 -24.16 -8.90 -1.00
N ARG A 65 -23.18 -9.65 -1.50
CA ARG A 65 -22.94 -11.10 -1.38
C ARG A 65 -21.43 -11.32 -1.45
N LEU A 66 -20.97 -12.32 -0.69
CA LEU A 66 -19.58 -12.75 -0.74
C LEU A 66 -19.36 -13.56 -2.03
N ILE A 67 -18.83 -12.93 -3.06
CA ILE A 67 -18.50 -13.58 -4.34
C ILE A 67 -17.09 -14.18 -4.21
N GLU A 68 -16.85 -15.38 -4.75
CA GLU A 68 -15.50 -15.94 -4.78
C GLU A 68 -14.56 -15.03 -5.60
N GLY A 69 -13.40 -14.68 -5.02
CA GLY A 69 -12.42 -13.81 -5.70
C GLY A 69 -12.63 -12.31 -5.50
N ILE A 70 -13.16 -11.86 -4.35
CA ILE A 70 -13.33 -10.42 -4.01
C ILE A 70 -12.04 -9.62 -4.12
N SER A 71 -10.88 -10.24 -3.90
CA SER A 71 -9.59 -9.56 -3.99
C SER A 71 -8.67 -10.24 -5.01
N PRO A 72 -8.91 -10.04 -6.32
CA PRO A 72 -7.97 -10.48 -7.33
C PRO A 72 -6.75 -9.55 -7.26
N SER A 73 -5.79 -9.91 -6.40
CA SER A 73 -4.48 -9.28 -6.30
C SER A 73 -4.44 -7.82 -5.81
N TYR A 74 -5.48 -7.29 -5.16
CA TYR A 74 -5.46 -5.92 -4.62
C TYR A 74 -4.33 -5.71 -3.59
N GLY A 75 -3.97 -6.74 -2.82
CA GLY A 75 -2.84 -6.69 -1.90
C GLY A 75 -1.51 -6.47 -2.62
N TYR A 76 -1.28 -7.14 -3.75
CA TYR A 76 -0.07 -6.95 -4.56
C TYR A 76 -0.03 -5.55 -5.17
N LEU A 77 -1.18 -5.08 -5.67
CA LEU A 77 -1.32 -3.73 -6.21
C LEU A 77 -1.08 -2.64 -5.14
N ALA A 78 -1.50 -2.87 -3.90
CA ALA A 78 -1.24 -1.97 -2.78
C ALA A 78 0.27 -1.83 -2.48
N ILE A 79 1.07 -2.89 -2.66
CA ILE A 79 2.53 -2.80 -2.54
C ILE A 79 3.08 -1.82 -3.58
N VAL A 80 2.63 -1.92 -4.84
CA VAL A 80 3.04 -1.00 -5.92
C VAL A 80 2.69 0.44 -5.59
N VAL A 81 1.45 0.69 -5.17
CA VAL A 81 0.96 2.02 -4.78
C VAL A 81 1.82 2.61 -3.65
N SER A 82 2.18 1.80 -2.64
CA SER A 82 2.98 2.23 -1.49
C SER A 82 4.40 2.65 -1.87
N LEU A 83 5.03 1.87 -2.77
CA LEU A 83 6.36 2.14 -3.32
C LEU A 83 6.36 3.43 -4.15
N LEU A 84 5.35 3.60 -4.99
CA LEU A 84 5.20 4.80 -5.82
C LEU A 84 4.98 6.06 -4.97
N GLY A 85 4.19 5.96 -3.90
CA GLY A 85 3.95 7.03 -2.95
C GLY A 85 5.07 7.29 -1.92
N LYS A 86 6.22 6.61 -2.03
CA LYS A 86 7.35 6.71 -1.07
C LYS A 86 6.93 6.55 0.40
N ASN A 87 5.95 5.69 0.70
CA ASN A 87 5.36 5.50 2.04
C ASN A 87 4.78 6.77 2.69
N HIS A 88 4.58 7.85 1.94
CA HIS A 88 3.96 9.05 2.47
C HIS A 88 2.44 9.00 2.25
N PRO A 89 1.61 9.11 3.29
CA PRO A 89 0.17 8.86 3.18
C PRO A 89 -0.53 9.81 2.21
N PHE A 90 -0.04 11.04 2.04
CA PHE A 90 -0.59 11.97 1.04
C PHE A 90 -0.31 11.54 -0.40
N PHE A 91 0.91 11.09 -0.70
CA PHE A 91 1.29 10.65 -2.04
C PHE A 91 0.68 9.28 -2.37
N ILE A 92 0.42 8.44 -1.36
CA ILE A 92 -0.30 7.17 -1.53
C ILE A 92 -1.70 7.39 -2.08
N ILE A 93 -2.43 8.41 -1.61
CA ILE A 93 -3.79 8.72 -2.12
C ILE A 93 -3.72 9.08 -3.61
N LEU A 94 -2.76 9.93 -3.99
CA LEU A 94 -2.59 10.37 -5.38
C LEU A 94 -2.20 9.20 -6.29
N SER A 95 -1.26 8.37 -5.84
CA SER A 95 -0.84 7.16 -6.57
C SER A 95 -1.95 6.12 -6.70
N ALA A 96 -2.74 5.93 -5.64
CA ALA A 96 -3.88 5.01 -5.65
C ALA A 96 -4.93 5.43 -6.66
N LEU A 97 -5.22 6.74 -6.75
CA LEU A 97 -6.14 7.28 -7.75
C LEU A 97 -5.67 6.97 -9.17
N GLY A 98 -4.37 7.19 -9.47
CA GLY A 98 -3.82 6.90 -10.79
C GLY A 98 -3.86 5.42 -11.17
N ILE A 99 -3.58 4.53 -10.22
CA ILE A 99 -3.65 3.08 -10.49
C ILE A 99 -5.11 2.62 -10.59
N ALA A 100 -6.02 3.18 -9.80
CA ALA A 100 -7.45 2.88 -9.88
C ALA A 100 -8.05 3.31 -11.23
N THR A 101 -7.70 4.51 -11.73
CA THR A 101 -8.17 4.98 -13.05
C THR A 101 -7.62 4.11 -14.18
N LEU A 102 -6.36 3.68 -14.11
CA LEU A 102 -5.79 2.74 -15.08
C LEU A 102 -6.54 1.40 -15.06
N GLN A 103 -6.86 0.88 -13.88
CA GLN A 103 -7.55 -0.39 -13.76
C GLN A 103 -8.99 -0.30 -14.28
N VAL A 104 -9.77 0.70 -13.85
CA VAL A 104 -11.14 0.91 -14.34
C VAL A 104 -11.15 1.24 -15.84
N GLY A 105 -10.18 2.02 -16.31
CA GLY A 105 -9.99 2.34 -17.72
C GLY A 105 -9.72 1.08 -18.55
N SER A 106 -8.88 0.16 -18.08
CA SER A 106 -8.62 -1.11 -18.76
C SER A 106 -9.87 -2.00 -18.88
N MET A 107 -10.70 -2.03 -17.83
CA MET A 107 -11.98 -2.76 -17.84
C MET A 107 -12.98 -2.12 -18.81
N ALA A 108 -12.98 -0.79 -18.92
CA ALA A 108 -13.79 -0.08 -19.91
C ALA A 108 -13.33 -0.38 -21.35
N MET A 109 -12.02 -0.34 -21.61
CA MET A 109 -11.45 -0.65 -22.93
C MET A 109 -11.68 -2.11 -23.33
N GLN A 110 -11.65 -3.05 -22.37
CA GLN A 110 -12.00 -4.44 -22.63
C GLN A 110 -13.45 -4.60 -23.08
N ARG A 111 -14.38 -3.84 -22.47
CA ARG A 111 -15.80 -3.88 -22.85
C ARG A 111 -16.09 -3.18 -24.18
N SER A 112 -15.39 -2.10 -24.51
CA SER A 112 -15.66 -1.31 -25.72
C SER A 112 -14.92 -1.79 -26.96
N SER A 113 -13.66 -2.23 -26.83
CA SER A 113 -12.77 -2.53 -27.96
C SER A 113 -12.25 -3.97 -27.97
N GLY A 114 -12.73 -4.83 -27.07
CA GLY A 114 -12.30 -6.23 -26.97
C GLY A 114 -10.84 -6.42 -26.57
N VAL A 115 -10.16 -5.36 -26.12
CA VAL A 115 -8.75 -5.38 -25.75
C VAL A 115 -8.58 -6.13 -24.42
N PRO A 116 -7.71 -7.16 -24.34
CA PRO A 116 -7.53 -7.91 -23.11
C PRO A 116 -6.93 -7.04 -21.99
N THR A 117 -7.47 -7.18 -20.77
CA THR A 117 -7.00 -6.48 -19.55
C THR A 117 -5.55 -6.82 -19.16
N SER A 118 -4.98 -7.87 -19.75
CA SER A 118 -3.57 -8.22 -19.63
C SER A 118 -2.61 -7.08 -20.00
N ILE A 119 -3.02 -6.15 -20.87
CA ILE A 119 -2.17 -5.00 -21.21
C ILE A 119 -1.97 -4.10 -19.99
N ALA A 120 -3.00 -3.92 -19.16
CA ALA A 120 -2.89 -3.08 -17.96
C ALA A 120 -2.01 -3.72 -16.88
N SER A 121 -2.07 -5.05 -16.71
CA SER A 121 -1.18 -5.75 -15.77
C SER A 121 0.28 -5.70 -16.22
N ILE A 122 0.57 -5.77 -17.52
CA ILE A 122 1.91 -5.57 -18.06
C ILE A 122 2.42 -4.15 -17.77
N ILE A 123 1.60 -3.13 -17.99
CA ILE A 123 1.97 -1.73 -17.69
C ILE A 123 2.24 -1.56 -16.19
N MET A 124 1.39 -2.11 -15.32
CA MET A 124 1.61 -2.08 -13.87
C MET A 124 2.91 -2.79 -13.47
N GLY A 125 3.21 -3.95 -14.06
CA GLY A 125 4.48 -4.65 -13.86
C GLY A 125 5.69 -3.82 -14.29
N LEU A 126 5.61 -3.17 -15.46
CA LEU A 126 6.66 -2.27 -15.95
C LEU A 126 6.88 -1.09 -15.00
N LEU A 127 5.80 -0.51 -14.46
CA LEU A 127 5.89 0.57 -13.45
C LEU A 127 6.68 0.11 -12.22
N VAL A 128 6.39 -1.08 -11.69
CA VAL A 128 7.11 -1.65 -10.55
C VAL A 128 8.59 -1.81 -10.88
N VAL A 129 8.90 -2.42 -12.03
CA VAL A 129 10.29 -2.64 -12.47
C VAL A 129 11.03 -1.29 -12.60
N MET A 130 10.41 -0.27 -13.18
CA MET A 130 11.02 1.05 -13.32
C MET A 130 11.29 1.73 -11.96
N ILE A 131 10.38 1.60 -11.00
CA ILE A 131 10.57 2.17 -9.65
C ILE A 131 11.71 1.47 -8.90
N LEU A 132 11.75 0.13 -8.97
CA LEU A 132 12.79 -0.67 -8.33
C LEU A 132 14.14 -0.45 -8.99
N ALA A 133 14.18 -0.46 -10.32
CA ALA A 133 15.38 -0.18 -11.11
C ALA A 133 15.96 1.17 -10.75
N ARG A 134 15.13 2.22 -10.64
CA ARG A 134 15.59 3.54 -10.16
C ARG A 134 16.25 3.44 -8.79
N LYS A 135 15.65 2.73 -7.83
CA LYS A 135 16.22 2.61 -6.48
C LYS A 135 17.58 1.90 -6.49
N GLN A 136 17.73 0.83 -7.28
CA GLN A 136 19.01 0.12 -7.42
C GLN A 136 20.06 0.93 -8.18
N LEU A 137 19.67 1.62 -9.26
CA LEU A 137 20.58 2.43 -10.06
C LEU A 137 21.18 3.61 -9.27
N PHE A 138 20.38 4.24 -8.39
CA PHE A 138 20.88 5.29 -7.50
C PHE A 138 21.73 4.74 -6.35
N CYS A 139 21.43 3.55 -5.83
CA CYS A 139 22.25 2.92 -4.78
C CYS A 139 23.62 2.45 -5.31
N CYS A 140 23.70 2.02 -6.58
CA CYS A 140 24.96 1.67 -7.23
C CYS A 140 25.84 2.88 -7.59
N LYS A 141 25.30 4.11 -7.52
CA LYS A 141 26.06 5.34 -7.83
C LYS A 141 26.75 5.95 -6.61
N GLU A 142 26.45 5.46 -5.40
CA GLU A 142 27.04 5.91 -4.13
C GLU A 142 27.97 4.86 -3.48
N ALA A 143 28.34 3.80 -4.21
CA ALA A 143 29.30 2.78 -3.75
C ALA A 143 30.63 2.89 -4.48
#